data_AF-A0A9Q1EJ06-F1
#
_entry.id   AF-A0A9Q1EJ06-F1
#
_cell.length_a   1.000
_cell.length_b   1.000
_cell.length_c   1.000
_cell.angle_alpha   90.00
_cell.angle_beta   90.00
_cell.angle_gamma   90.00
#
_symmetry.space_group_name_H-M   'P 1'
#
loop_
_entity.id
_entity.type
_entity.pdbx_description
1 polymer ?
#
loop_
_entity_poly.entity_id
_entity_poly.type
_entity_poly.pdbx_seq_one_letter_code
_entity_poly.pdbx_strand_id
1 'polypeptide(L)'
;MKKLKMDDSGYYWCAVKKKDYLNVDEGSRLYLSVTAGTPGLWIDQQEVTGVEGGHVSVQCYYNELYDSKSWCRAGGSCVEVSSGKSGRSEIKDVSSKKVFNVTMRELNREDTGCPSDIKIVLMALGILLLAVAVAMVTWRLWKRHGQEVFEQQRATTESEVLKAEISSCS
;
A
#
# COMPACT_ATOMS: atom_id res chain seq x y z
N MET A 1 -8.62 -7.02 -15.17
CA MET A 1 -9.62 -6.92 -16.25
C MET A 1 -8.93 -7.17 -17.59
N LYS A 2 -9.59 -7.83 -18.56
CA LYS A 2 -9.04 -8.07 -19.90
C LYS A 2 -10.01 -7.50 -20.94
N LYS A 3 -9.49 -6.93 -22.05
CA LYS A 3 -10.28 -6.34 -23.16
C LYS A 3 -11.15 -5.15 -22.75
N LEU A 4 -10.53 -4.10 -22.21
CA LEU A 4 -11.21 -2.86 -21.82
C LEU A 4 -11.69 -2.06 -23.05
N LYS A 5 -12.80 -1.35 -22.86
CA LYS A 5 -13.40 -0.38 -23.80
C LYS A 5 -13.36 1.02 -23.19
N MET A 6 -13.54 2.06 -24.00
CA MET A 6 -13.57 3.44 -23.49
C MET A 6 -14.64 3.64 -22.41
N ASP A 7 -15.80 3.00 -22.59
CA ASP A 7 -16.93 3.03 -21.65
C ASP A 7 -16.61 2.37 -20.30
N ASP A 8 -15.53 1.59 -20.19
CA ASP A 8 -15.08 1.01 -18.92
C ASP A 8 -14.32 2.05 -18.06
N SER A 9 -14.09 3.27 -18.57
CA SER A 9 -13.47 4.35 -17.80
C SER A 9 -14.39 4.82 -16.67
N GLY A 10 -13.87 4.93 -15.46
CA GLY A 10 -14.66 5.37 -14.32
C GLY A 10 -14.01 5.12 -12.97
N TYR A 11 -14.75 5.43 -11.91
CA TYR A 11 -14.33 5.14 -10.54
C TYR A 11 -14.69 3.71 -10.16
N TYR A 12 -13.69 2.96 -9.73
CA TYR A 12 -13.80 1.65 -9.15
C TYR A 12 -13.46 1.71 -7.67
N TRP A 13 -13.99 0.80 -6.87
CA TRP A 13 -13.69 0.71 -5.45
C TRP A 13 -13.35 -0.73 -5.06
N CYS A 14 -12.31 -0.88 -4.25
CA CYS A 14 -12.14 -2.06 -3.42
C CYS A 14 -12.75 -1.74 -2.06
N ALA A 15 -13.55 -2.65 -1.51
CA ALA A 15 -14.17 -2.47 -0.20
C ALA A 15 -14.14 -3.78 0.59
N VAL A 16 -13.88 -3.68 1.89
CA VAL A 16 -13.91 -4.80 2.83
C VAL A 16 -14.92 -4.52 3.94
N LYS A 17 -15.74 -5.52 4.24
CA LYS A 17 -16.73 -5.45 5.30
C LYS A 17 -16.12 -5.90 6.63
N LYS A 18 -16.20 -5.05 7.65
CA LYS A 18 -15.81 -5.43 9.02
C LYS A 18 -16.91 -6.32 9.63
N LYS A 19 -16.52 -7.35 10.37
CA LYS A 19 -17.46 -8.33 10.98
C LYS A 19 -18.31 -7.73 12.12
N ASP A 20 -17.90 -6.59 12.67
CA ASP A 20 -18.60 -5.90 13.75
C ASP A 20 -19.60 -4.86 13.25
N TYR A 21 -20.82 -4.90 13.78
CA TYR A 21 -21.97 -4.05 13.41
C TYR A 21 -21.80 -2.55 13.73
N LEU A 22 -20.69 -2.16 14.36
CA LEU A 22 -20.41 -0.79 14.79
C LEU A 22 -19.44 -0.03 13.87
N ASN A 23 -18.89 -0.66 12.83
CA ASN A 23 -17.85 -0.05 12.00
C ASN A 23 -18.33 0.22 10.56
N VAL A 24 -17.88 1.34 10.00
CA VAL A 24 -18.06 1.71 8.59
C VAL A 24 -17.17 0.83 7.72
N ASP A 25 -17.70 0.37 6.58
CA ASP A 25 -16.94 -0.38 5.58
C ASP A 25 -15.71 0.41 5.13
N GLU A 26 -14.57 -0.27 5.02
CA GLU A 26 -13.32 0.33 4.61
C GLU A 26 -13.13 0.10 3.12
N GLY A 27 -12.85 1.16 2.37
CA GLY A 27 -12.65 1.04 0.93
C GLY A 27 -11.68 2.06 0.37
N SER A 28 -11.05 1.70 -0.75
CA SER A 28 -10.16 2.54 -1.53
C SER A 28 -10.67 2.67 -2.95
N ARG A 29 -10.61 3.89 -3.51
CA ARG A 29 -11.08 4.19 -4.86
C ARG A 29 -9.90 4.27 -5.83
N LEU A 30 -10.15 3.83 -7.05
CA LEU A 30 -9.25 3.90 -8.20
C LEU A 30 -10.01 4.52 -9.37
N TYR A 31 -9.44 5.52 -10.03
CA TYR A 31 -9.97 5.99 -11.31
C TYR A 31 -9.28 5.26 -12.45
N LEU A 32 -10.04 4.48 -13.22
CA LEU A 32 -9.57 3.83 -14.43
C LEU A 32 -9.86 4.75 -15.62
N SER A 33 -8.82 5.10 -16.38
CA SER A 33 -8.94 5.85 -17.62
C SER A 33 -8.57 4.94 -18.79
N VAL A 34 -9.48 4.75 -19.74
CA VAL A 34 -9.25 3.96 -20.95
C VAL A 34 -9.31 4.88 -22.16
N THR A 35 -8.17 5.03 -22.85
CA THR A 35 -8.05 5.86 -24.05
C THR A 35 -8.22 5.05 -25.33
N ALA A 36 -8.62 5.71 -26.42
CA ALA A 36 -8.66 5.10 -27.75
C ALA A 36 -7.26 5.01 -28.34
N GLY A 37 -6.99 3.90 -29.02
CA GLY A 37 -5.74 3.68 -29.76
C GLY A 37 -4.78 2.72 -29.09
N THR A 38 -3.65 2.47 -29.76
CA THR A 38 -2.53 1.73 -29.20
C THR A 38 -1.74 2.65 -28.28
N PRO A 39 -1.39 2.23 -27.04
CA PRO A 39 -0.54 3.02 -26.17
C PRO A 39 0.74 3.44 -26.89
N GLY A 40 1.30 4.59 -26.51
CA GLY A 40 2.58 5.03 -27.03
C GLY A 40 3.72 4.03 -26.79
N LEU A 41 3.62 3.32 -25.67
CA LEU A 41 4.51 2.29 -25.20
C LEU A 41 3.69 1.24 -24.46
N TRP A 42 3.93 -0.05 -24.72
CA TRP A 42 3.30 -1.15 -23.97
C TRP A 42 4.23 -2.36 -23.85
N ILE A 43 3.92 -3.24 -22.91
CA ILE A 43 4.66 -4.47 -22.61
C ILE A 43 3.66 -5.63 -22.58
N ASP A 44 4.00 -6.78 -23.16
CA ASP A 44 3.13 -7.96 -23.16
C ASP A 44 3.02 -8.64 -21.79
N GLN A 45 4.11 -8.58 -21.01
CA GLN A 45 4.27 -9.23 -19.73
C GLN A 45 4.66 -8.20 -18.67
N GLN A 46 3.69 -7.81 -17.85
CA GLN A 46 3.91 -6.88 -16.74
C GLN A 46 4.68 -7.53 -15.58
N GLU A 47 4.63 -8.86 -15.49
CA GLU A 47 5.35 -9.66 -14.53
C GLU A 47 6.12 -10.76 -15.26
N VAL A 48 7.41 -10.87 -14.97
CA VAL A 48 8.29 -11.92 -15.46
C VAL A 48 8.99 -12.56 -14.28
N THR A 49 8.94 -13.89 -14.20
CA THR A 49 9.61 -14.65 -13.14
C THR A 49 10.87 -15.29 -13.68
N GLY A 50 11.96 -15.18 -12.93
CA GLY A 50 13.22 -15.83 -13.25
C GLY A 50 13.82 -16.49 -12.02
N VAL A 51 14.73 -17.43 -12.25
CA VAL A 51 15.52 -18.06 -11.18
C VAL A 51 16.77 -17.22 -10.89
N GLU A 52 17.23 -17.25 -9.65
CA GLU A 52 18.49 -16.60 -9.24
C GLU A 52 19.66 -17.12 -10.08
N GLY A 53 20.53 -16.21 -10.57
CA GLY A 53 21.57 -16.47 -11.55
C GLY A 53 21.09 -16.65 -13.00
N GLY A 54 19.77 -16.72 -13.22
CA GLY A 54 19.16 -16.91 -14.54
C GLY A 54 19.08 -15.63 -15.38
N HIS A 55 18.19 -15.64 -16.36
CA HIS A 55 17.91 -14.47 -17.19
C HIS A 55 16.41 -14.35 -17.49
N VAL A 56 15.96 -13.14 -17.80
CA VAL A 56 14.61 -12.86 -18.29
C VAL A 56 14.70 -11.94 -19.51
N SER A 57 13.69 -12.01 -20.37
CA SER A 57 13.56 -11.13 -21.52
C SER A 57 12.21 -10.42 -21.49
N VAL A 58 12.23 -9.12 -21.75
CA VAL A 58 11.06 -8.25 -21.77
C VAL A 58 10.97 -7.61 -23.16
N GLN A 59 9.79 -7.64 -23.75
CA GLN A 59 9.52 -7.00 -25.04
C GLN A 59 8.74 -5.71 -24.81
N CYS A 60 9.32 -4.59 -25.23
CA CYS A 60 8.71 -3.27 -25.11
C CYS A 60 8.34 -2.78 -26.51
N TYR A 61 7.05 -2.66 -26.76
CA TYR A 61 6.50 -2.19 -28.02
C TYR A 61 6.23 -0.69 -27.94
N TYR A 62 6.46 0.01 -29.04
CA TYR A 62 6.31 1.47 -29.09
C TYR A 62 5.65 1.91 -30.40
N ASN A 63 5.10 3.12 -30.42
CA ASN A 63 4.64 3.75 -31.67
C ASN A 63 5.66 4.78 -32.19
N GLU A 64 5.48 5.25 -33.42
CA GLU A 64 6.43 6.19 -34.06
C GLU A 64 6.36 7.63 -33.51
N LEU A 65 5.51 7.92 -32.53
CA LEU A 65 5.38 9.27 -31.98
C LEU A 65 6.54 9.66 -31.05
N TYR A 66 7.44 8.71 -30.72
CA TYR A 66 8.54 8.92 -29.77
C TYR A 66 9.92 8.69 -30.41
N ASP A 67 10.71 9.76 -30.43
CA ASP A 67 12.05 9.79 -31.01
C ASP A 67 13.11 9.12 -30.12
N SER A 68 12.97 9.24 -28.79
CA SER A 68 13.91 8.65 -27.83
C SER A 68 13.31 7.45 -27.10
N LYS A 69 14.14 6.43 -26.85
CA LYS A 69 13.76 5.19 -26.19
C LYS A 69 14.77 4.91 -25.10
N SER A 70 14.32 4.67 -23.89
CA SER A 70 15.19 4.38 -22.75
C SER A 70 14.66 3.19 -21.95
N TRP A 71 15.60 2.48 -21.33
CA TRP A 71 15.33 1.43 -20.37
C TRP A 71 15.83 1.87 -19.01
N CYS A 72 14.97 1.77 -17.99
CA CYS A 72 15.28 2.22 -16.64
C CYS A 72 15.00 1.11 -15.63
N ARG A 73 15.86 1.01 -14.61
CA ARG A 73 15.51 0.30 -13.38
C ARG A 73 14.63 1.21 -12.52
N ALA A 74 13.58 0.68 -11.90
CA ALA A 74 12.76 1.45 -10.98
C ALA A 74 13.62 2.04 -9.84
N GLY A 75 13.57 3.37 -9.68
CA GLY A 75 14.42 4.09 -8.71
C GLY A 75 15.93 4.07 -9.03
N GLY A 76 16.32 3.62 -10.23
CA GLY A 76 17.71 3.52 -10.67
C GLY A 76 18.01 4.37 -11.91
N SER A 77 19.16 4.10 -12.54
CA SER A 77 19.57 4.79 -13.76
C SER A 77 18.80 4.32 -15.00
N CYS A 78 18.66 5.24 -15.95
CA CYS A 78 18.14 4.99 -17.29
C CYS A 78 19.30 4.91 -18.28
N VAL A 79 19.15 4.06 -19.29
CA VAL A 79 20.07 3.97 -20.42
C VAL A 79 19.29 4.06 -21.71
N GLU A 80 19.81 4.80 -22.68
CA GLU A 80 19.21 4.87 -24.00
C GLU A 80 19.29 3.51 -24.70
N VAL A 81 18.22 3.12 -25.37
CA VAL A 81 18.13 1.87 -26.13
C VAL A 81 19.22 1.81 -27.21
N SER A 82 19.63 2.96 -27.76
CA SER A 82 20.75 3.12 -28.71
C SER A 82 22.10 2.61 -28.17
N SER A 83 22.30 2.67 -26.84
CA SER A 83 23.54 2.23 -26.20
C SER A 83 23.70 0.70 -26.22
N GLY A 84 22.59 -0.04 -26.39
CA GLY A 84 22.56 -1.49 -26.57
C GLY A 84 22.90 -2.33 -25.33
N LYS A 85 23.61 -1.79 -24.32
CA LYS A 85 23.93 -2.49 -23.08
C LYS A 85 23.97 -1.55 -21.88
N SER A 86 23.60 -2.08 -20.71
CA SER A 86 23.70 -1.40 -19.42
C SER A 86 23.90 -2.42 -18.30
N GLY A 87 25.12 -2.50 -17.75
CA GLY A 87 25.45 -3.46 -16.70
C GLY A 87 25.13 -4.90 -17.13
N ARG A 88 24.19 -5.54 -16.42
CA ARG A 88 23.69 -6.90 -16.70
C ARG A 88 22.52 -6.96 -17.71
N SER A 89 22.12 -5.82 -18.25
CA SER A 89 21.03 -5.70 -19.23
C SER A 89 21.58 -5.53 -20.64
N GLU A 90 21.06 -6.33 -21.57
CA GLU A 90 21.31 -6.25 -23.00
C GLU A 90 20.04 -5.79 -23.69
N ILE A 91 20.13 -4.75 -24.50
CA ILE A 91 19.00 -4.08 -25.15
C ILE A 91 19.18 -4.18 -26.65
N LYS A 92 18.15 -4.69 -27.34
CA LYS A 92 18.16 -4.85 -28.79
C LYS A 92 16.92 -4.23 -29.38
N ASP A 93 17.08 -3.11 -30.08
CA ASP A 93 15.99 -2.51 -30.86
C ASP A 93 15.76 -3.27 -32.17
N VAL A 94 14.51 -3.60 -32.43
CA VAL A 94 14.02 -4.22 -33.67
C VAL A 94 13.02 -3.27 -34.29
N SER A 95 13.51 -2.15 -34.82
CA SER A 95 12.69 -1.02 -35.23
C SER A 95 11.71 -1.36 -36.36
N SER A 96 11.96 -2.40 -37.15
CA SER A 96 11.04 -2.92 -38.19
C SER A 96 9.76 -3.52 -37.60
N LYS A 97 9.82 -4.00 -36.36
CA LYS A 97 8.67 -4.56 -35.61
C LYS A 97 8.17 -3.61 -34.52
N LYS A 98 8.76 -2.42 -34.41
CA LYS A 98 8.48 -1.43 -33.36
C LYS A 98 8.54 -2.02 -31.95
N VAL A 99 9.56 -2.83 -31.72
CA VAL A 99 9.81 -3.50 -30.44
C VAL A 99 11.28 -3.42 -30.10
N PHE A 100 11.61 -3.08 -28.86
CA PHE A 100 12.95 -3.28 -28.32
C PHE A 100 12.89 -4.35 -27.22
N ASN A 101 13.85 -5.27 -27.30
CA ASN A 101 13.95 -6.40 -26.39
C ASN A 101 15.00 -6.11 -25.34
N VAL A 102 14.64 -6.28 -24.07
CA VAL A 102 15.56 -6.12 -22.95
C VAL A 102 15.78 -7.49 -22.32
N THR A 103 17.02 -7.94 -22.29
CA THR A 103 17.41 -9.20 -21.66
C THR A 103 18.28 -8.91 -20.46
N MET A 104 17.78 -9.22 -19.26
CA MET A 104 18.53 -9.09 -18.01
C MET A 104 19.12 -10.43 -17.64
N ARG A 105 20.42 -10.46 -17.31
CA ARG A 105 21.17 -11.68 -16.98
C ARG A 105 21.62 -11.68 -15.52
N GLU A 106 22.01 -12.85 -15.03
CA GLU A 106 22.51 -13.07 -13.67
C GLU A 106 21.57 -12.48 -12.61
N LEU A 107 20.30 -12.87 -12.69
CA LEU A 107 19.26 -12.32 -11.83
C LEU A 107 19.56 -12.51 -10.36
N ASN A 108 19.34 -11.47 -9.56
CA ASN A 108 19.49 -11.54 -8.11
C ASN A 108 18.19 -11.08 -7.41
N ARG A 109 18.12 -11.29 -6.10
CA ARG A 109 16.95 -10.89 -5.30
C ARG A 109 16.74 -9.37 -5.21
N GLU A 110 17.70 -8.56 -5.61
CA GLU A 110 17.56 -7.10 -5.67
C GLU A 110 16.90 -6.66 -7.00
N ASP A 111 16.87 -7.53 -8.02
CA ASP A 111 16.24 -7.26 -9.31
C ASP A 111 14.72 -7.38 -9.25
N THR A 112 14.17 -8.01 -8.21
CA THR A 112 12.72 -7.98 -7.97
C THR A 112 12.29 -6.56 -7.72
N GLY A 113 11.30 -6.09 -8.49
CA GLY A 113 10.63 -4.81 -8.22
C GLY A 113 10.20 -4.77 -6.75
N CYS A 114 10.43 -3.61 -6.10
CA CYS A 114 10.29 -3.45 -4.67
C CYS A 114 9.03 -4.16 -4.14
N PRO A 115 9.14 -5.08 -3.18
CA PRO A 115 8.03 -5.31 -2.28
C PRO A 115 7.81 -4.00 -1.53
N SER A 116 6.85 -3.22 -2.00
CA SER A 116 6.22 -2.21 -1.16
C SER A 116 5.81 -2.93 0.13
N ASP A 117 6.31 -2.41 1.25
CA ASP A 117 5.57 -2.35 2.50
C ASP A 117 5.78 -3.41 3.60
N ILE A 118 6.73 -4.35 3.53
CA ILE A 118 7.08 -5.11 4.76
C ILE A 118 7.63 -4.17 5.85
N LYS A 119 8.47 -3.20 5.47
CA LYS A 119 9.02 -2.22 6.42
C LYS A 119 7.94 -1.27 6.94
N ILE A 120 6.99 -0.84 6.11
CA ILE A 120 5.88 0.04 6.51
C ILE A 120 4.95 -0.70 7.48
N VAL A 121 4.61 -1.95 7.19
CA VAL A 121 3.79 -2.79 8.07
C VAL A 121 4.48 -2.99 9.42
N LEU A 122 5.80 -3.27 9.43
CA LEU A 122 6.56 -3.42 10.68
C LEU A 122 6.60 -2.12 11.51
N MET A 123 6.77 -0.96 10.88
CA MET A 123 6.76 0.34 11.57
C MET A 123 5.38 0.67 12.14
N ALA A 124 4.31 0.41 11.37
CA ALA A 124 2.93 0.60 11.83
C ALA A 124 2.58 -0.32 13.01
N LEU A 125 2.97 -1.60 12.94
CA LEU A 125 2.82 -2.54 14.06
C LEU A 125 3.62 -2.09 15.29
N GLY A 126 4.84 -1.59 15.11
CA GLY A 126 5.66 -1.04 16.19
C GLY A 126 5.01 0.17 16.88
N ILE A 127 4.50 1.13 16.10
CA ILE A 127 3.81 2.32 16.62
C ILE A 127 2.54 1.91 17.39
N LEU A 128 1.77 0.95 16.88
CA LEU A 128 0.56 0.46 17.54
C LEU A 128 0.87 -0.17 18.90
N LEU A 129 1.90 -1.01 18.98
CA LEU A 129 2.32 -1.63 20.24
C LEU A 129 2.76 -0.59 21.28
N LEU A 130 3.50 0.45 20.86
CA LEU A 130 3.90 1.55 21.73
C LEU A 130 2.69 2.33 22.25
N ALA A 131 1.73 2.65 21.39
CA ALA A 131 0.51 3.37 21.78
C ALA A 131 -0.31 2.58 22.82
N VAL A 132 -0.47 1.27 22.64
CA VAL A 132 -1.17 0.38 23.58
C VAL A 132 -0.43 0.31 24.93
N ALA A 133 0.91 0.20 24.90
CA ALA A 133 1.71 0.21 26.13
C ALA A 133 1.56 1.54 26.90
N VAL A 134 1.63 2.68 26.21
CA VAL A 134 1.41 4.00 26.80
C VAL A 134 0.02 4.10 27.41
N ALA A 135 -1.03 3.68 26.69
CA ALA A 135 -2.40 3.68 27.19
C ALA A 135 -2.56 2.79 28.44
N MET A 136 -1.91 1.62 28.48
CA MET A 136 -1.93 0.77 29.67
C MET A 136 -1.19 1.40 30.86
N VAL A 137 -0.07 2.08 30.63
CA VAL A 137 0.68 2.77 31.69
C VAL A 137 -0.12 3.95 32.21
N THR A 138 -0.67 4.80 31.33
CA THR A 138 -1.51 5.93 31.74
C THR A 138 -2.77 5.45 32.46
N TRP A 139 -3.41 4.37 31.98
CA TRP A 139 -4.53 3.73 32.68
C TRP A 139 -4.14 3.21 34.06
N ARG A 140 -2.98 2.54 34.19
CA ARG A 140 -2.49 2.07 35.49
C ARG A 140 -2.17 3.21 36.44
N LEU A 141 -1.57 4.30 35.95
CA LEU A 141 -1.28 5.49 36.73
C LEU A 141 -2.58 6.18 37.17
N TRP A 142 -3.55 6.33 36.27
CA TRP A 142 -4.85 6.91 36.59
C TRP A 142 -5.64 6.04 37.56
N LYS A 143 -5.59 4.71 37.41
CA LYS A 143 -6.19 3.77 38.36
C LYS A 143 -5.53 3.84 39.73
N ARG A 144 -4.21 4.05 39.78
CA ARG A 144 -3.47 4.24 41.04
C ARG A 144 -3.81 5.58 41.71
N HIS A 145 -4.16 6.61 40.92
CA HIS A 145 -4.56 7.93 41.43
C HIS A 145 -6.06 8.07 41.72
N GLY A 146 -6.91 7.26 41.06
CA GLY A 146 -8.37 7.32 41.16
C GLY A 146 -8.96 6.62 42.39
N GLN A 147 -8.14 5.96 43.22
CA GLN A 147 -8.61 5.40 44.48
C GLN A 147 -9.00 6.46 45.52
N GLU A 148 -8.45 7.68 45.47
CA GLU A 148 -8.83 8.75 46.40
C GLU A 148 -10.13 9.47 46.00
N VAL A 149 -10.48 9.52 44.70
CA VAL A 149 -11.67 10.26 44.22
C VAL A 149 -12.96 9.42 44.30
N PHE A 150 -12.85 8.10 44.17
CA PHE A 150 -14.02 7.19 44.15
C PHE A 150 -14.65 6.95 45.54
N GLU A 151 -13.86 7.05 46.62
CA GLU A 151 -14.37 6.97 48.00
C GLU A 151 -15.14 8.23 48.42
N GLN A 152 -14.76 9.40 47.92
CA GLN A 152 -15.45 10.64 48.26
C GLN A 152 -16.82 10.76 47.58
N GLN A 153 -16.98 10.24 46.35
CA GLN A 153 -18.30 10.13 45.71
C GLN A 153 -19.20 9.11 46.42
N ARG A 154 -18.67 7.93 46.80
CA ARG A 154 -19.45 6.93 47.55
C ARG A 154 -19.91 7.45 48.92
N ALA A 155 -19.05 8.17 49.65
CA ALA A 155 -19.40 8.76 50.95
C ALA A 155 -20.42 9.91 50.83
N THR A 156 -20.37 10.69 49.75
CA THR A 156 -21.33 11.79 49.51
C THR A 156 -22.70 11.24 49.10
N THR A 157 -22.74 10.19 48.25
CA THR A 157 -23.99 9.54 47.84
C THR A 157 -24.67 8.80 49.01
N GLU A 158 -23.93 8.15 49.90
CA GLU A 158 -24.51 7.52 51.11
C GLU A 158 -25.07 8.57 52.10
N SER A 159 -24.42 9.72 52.26
CA SER A 159 -24.94 10.83 53.09
C SER A 159 -26.18 11.51 52.50
N GLU A 160 -26.30 11.63 51.17
CA GLU A 160 -27.49 12.19 50.52
C GLU A 160 -28.69 11.23 50.54
N VAL A 161 -28.46 9.92 50.40
CA VAL A 161 -29.52 8.89 50.48
C VAL A 161 -30.09 8.76 51.89
N LEU A 162 -29.24 8.71 52.93
CA LEU A 162 -29.69 8.65 54.33
C LEU A 162 -30.49 9.91 54.74
N LYS A 163 -30.18 11.07 54.17
CA LYS A 163 -30.89 12.32 54.44
C LYS A 163 -32.26 12.40 53.74
N ALA A 164 -32.43 11.69 52.62
CA ALA A 164 -33.70 11.59 51.91
C ALA A 164 -34.66 10.56 52.54
N GLU A 165 -34.15 9.51 53.19
CA GLU A 165 -35.01 8.49 53.85
C GLU A 165 -35.62 8.97 55.18
N ILE A 166 -34.99 9.93 55.87
CA ILE A 166 -35.48 10.44 57.17
C ILE A 166 -36.56 11.53 57.01
N SER A 167 -36.68 12.18 55.84
CA SER A 167 -37.67 13.25 55.63
C SER A 167 -39.04 12.77 55.11
N SER A 168 -39.23 11.47 54.88
CA SER A 168 -40.49 10.89 54.39
C SER A 168 -41.35 10.21 55.48
N CYS A 169 -40.99 10.35 56.76
CA CYS A 169 -41.77 9.85 57.90
C CYS A 169 -42.03 10.96 58.93
N SER A 170 -42.99 11.84 58.63
CA SER A 170 -43.86 12.54 59.60
C SER A 170 -44.98 13.27 58.85
#